data_AF-A0A0P0WV57-F1
#
_entry.id   AF-A0A0P0WV57-F1
#
_cell.length_a   1.000
_cell.length_b   1.000
_cell.length_c   1.000
_cell.angle_alpha   90.00
_cell.angle_beta   90.00
_cell.angle_gamma   90.00
#
_symmetry.space_group_name_H-M   'P 1'
#
loop_
_entity.id
_entity.type
_entity.pdbx_description
1 polymer ?
#
loop_
_entity_poly.entity_id
_entity_poly.type
_entity_poly.pdbx_seq_one_letter_code
_entity_poly.pdbx_strand_id
1 'polypeptide(L)'
;MATMTLSVIPSPPLAGPGHEEVCGALLVTAEGGGLGFAAILKQSRTLHQWSKEEATNQWKHLKHVRDLEHLLPYTVGVHLHDPFSRMSNLLIGFADGVIVVRTHDGVFTVELGSSRPPKKVSRRSAIVAAFPYLSFCTPGTSS
;
A
#
# COMPACT_ATOMS: atom_id res chain seq x y z
N MET A 1 -24.86 -17.97 -18.89
CA MET A 1 -24.83 -16.92 -17.84
C MET A 1 -23.63 -17.21 -16.95
N ALA A 2 -22.76 -16.23 -16.68
CA ALA A 2 -21.68 -16.42 -15.73
C ALA A 2 -22.23 -16.28 -14.30
N THR A 3 -22.10 -17.31 -13.48
CA THR A 3 -22.46 -17.26 -12.07
C THR A 3 -21.33 -16.56 -11.32
N MET A 4 -21.53 -15.31 -10.91
CA MET A 4 -20.58 -14.63 -10.04
C MET A 4 -20.82 -15.09 -8.60
N THR A 5 -19.82 -15.74 -8.01
CA THR A 5 -19.80 -16.04 -6.58
C THR A 5 -19.02 -14.96 -5.87
N LEU A 6 -19.66 -14.27 -4.92
CA LEU A 6 -18.97 -13.33 -4.04
C LEU A 6 -18.25 -14.16 -2.98
N SER A 7 -16.94 -13.93 -2.82
CA SER A 7 -16.16 -14.48 -1.72
C SER A 7 -15.68 -13.35 -0.80
N VAL A 8 -15.71 -13.60 0.50
CA VAL A 8 -15.19 -12.68 1.51
C VAL A 8 -13.82 -13.18 1.93
N ILE A 9 -12.82 -12.30 1.84
CA ILE A 9 -11.47 -12.57 2.30
C ILE A 9 -11.27 -11.81 3.62
N PRO A 10 -11.14 -12.50 4.76
CA PRO A 10 -10.83 -11.84 6.02
C PRO A 10 -9.49 -11.12 5.92
N SER A 11 -9.37 -9.96 6.58
CA SER A 11 -8.09 -9.25 6.70
C SER A 11 -7.07 -10.06 7.51
N PRO A 12 -5.76 -9.81 7.34
CA PRO A 12 -4.76 -10.32 8.26
C PRO A 12 -4.99 -9.82 9.70
N PRO A 13 -4.34 -10.44 10.70
CA PRO A 13 -4.33 -9.91 12.06
C PRO A 13 -3.55 -8.60 12.09
N LEU A 14 -4.26 -7.48 11.91
CA LEU A 14 -3.68 -6.13 11.84
C LEU A 14 -3.40 -5.52 13.22
N ALA A 15 -4.01 -6.07 14.27
CA ALA A 15 -3.85 -5.61 15.64
C ALA A 15 -3.13 -6.69 16.46
N GLY A 16 -1.93 -6.37 16.97
CA GLY A 16 -1.43 -7.01 18.18
C GLY A 16 -2.28 -6.60 19.39
N PRO A 17 -1.92 -7.00 20.62
CA PRO A 17 -2.66 -6.63 21.84
C PRO A 17 -2.76 -5.11 22.09
N GLY A 18 -2.04 -4.28 21.35
CA GLY A 18 -2.35 -2.85 21.18
C GLY A 18 -3.05 -2.65 19.84
N HIS A 19 -4.31 -2.21 19.87
CA HIS A 19 -5.10 -1.86 18.68
C HIS A 19 -4.44 -0.71 17.90
N GLU A 20 -3.54 -1.06 16.99
CA GLU A 20 -2.90 -0.10 16.12
C GLU A 20 -3.86 0.29 14.98
N GLU A 21 -4.02 1.58 14.72
CA GLU A 21 -4.96 2.07 13.71
C GLU A 21 -4.33 1.89 12.33
N VAL A 22 -5.11 1.42 11.36
CA VAL A 22 -4.62 1.16 10.00
C VAL A 22 -4.92 2.35 9.10
N CYS A 23 -3.90 2.99 8.56
CA CYS A 23 -3.99 4.13 7.64
C CYS A 23 -3.90 3.67 6.19
N GLY A 24 -4.89 2.90 5.75
CA GLY A 24 -4.98 2.37 4.39
C GLY A 24 -4.38 0.99 4.28
N ALA A 25 -5.11 0.14 3.56
CA ALA A 25 -4.74 -1.24 3.32
C ALA A 25 -5.19 -1.65 1.93
N LEU A 26 -4.37 -2.46 1.26
CA LEU A 26 -4.61 -2.92 -0.09
C LEU A 26 -4.33 -4.41 -0.21
N LEU A 27 -5.10 -5.08 -1.06
CA LEU A 27 -4.68 -6.33 -1.65
C LEU A 27 -3.57 -6.03 -2.66
N VAL A 28 -2.53 -6.85 -2.62
CA VAL A 28 -1.34 -6.72 -3.46
C VAL A 28 -0.99 -8.07 -4.05
N THR A 29 -0.07 -8.10 -5.01
CA THR A 29 0.54 -9.34 -5.46
C THR A 29 1.69 -9.66 -4.52
N ALA A 30 1.66 -10.83 -3.89
CA ALA A 30 2.76 -11.32 -3.08
C ALA A 30 3.95 -11.73 -3.97
N GLU A 31 5.16 -11.75 -3.38
CA GLU A 31 6.33 -12.34 -4.04
C GLU A 31 6.00 -13.79 -4.47
N GLY A 32 6.19 -14.10 -5.75
CA GLY A 32 5.82 -15.39 -6.34
C GLY A 32 4.42 -15.46 -6.97
N GLY A 33 3.66 -14.35 -7.00
CA GLY A 33 2.41 -14.25 -7.78
C GLY A 33 1.12 -14.58 -7.01
N GLY A 34 1.22 -14.87 -5.72
CA GLY A 34 0.06 -15.15 -4.85
C GLY A 34 -0.68 -13.90 -4.36
N LEU A 35 -1.73 -14.10 -3.56
CA LEU A 35 -2.45 -13.00 -2.92
C LEU A 35 -1.66 -12.44 -1.74
N GLY A 36 -1.41 -11.14 -1.75
CA GLY A 36 -0.79 -10.41 -0.66
C GLY A 36 -1.72 -9.36 -0.06
N PHE A 37 -1.32 -8.85 1.09
CA PHE A 37 -1.94 -7.71 1.75
C PHE A 37 -0.84 -6.75 2.21
N ALA A 38 -1.06 -5.45 2.06
CA ALA A 38 -0.17 -4.43 2.57
C ALA A 38 -0.95 -3.37 3.34
N ALA A 39 -0.40 -2.88 4.45
CA ALA A 39 -1.03 -1.87 5.28
C ALA A 39 0.01 -0.94 5.91
N ILE A 40 -0.38 0.32 6.10
CA ILE A 40 0.37 1.27 6.91
C ILE A 40 -0.25 1.29 8.30
N LEU A 41 0.57 1.07 9.32
CA LEU A 41 0.15 1.21 10.71
C LEU A 41 0.46 2.64 11.20
N LYS A 42 -0.53 3.27 11.82
CA LYS A 42 -0.52 4.72 12.07
C LYS A 42 0.46 5.13 13.18
N GLN A 43 0.56 4.35 14.24
CA GLN A 43 1.36 4.71 15.41
C GLN A 43 2.85 4.49 15.15
N SER A 44 3.22 3.35 14.58
CA SER A 44 4.58 2.98 14.20
C SER A 44 5.02 3.65 12.89
N ARG A 45 4.08 4.10 12.05
CA ARG A 45 4.35 4.64 10.71
C ARG A 45 5.12 3.65 9.84
N THR A 46 4.81 2.38 9.96
CA THR A 46 5.49 1.32 9.21
C THR A 46 4.57 0.69 8.18
N LEU A 47 5.16 0.29 7.06
CA LEU A 47 4.53 -0.54 6.04
C LEU A 47 4.74 -2.01 6.42
N HIS A 48 3.63 -2.70 6.63
CA HIS A 48 3.58 -4.13 6.88
C HIS A 48 3.01 -4.85 5.66
N GLN A 49 3.49 -6.06 5.44
CA GLN A 49 3.04 -6.91 4.35
C GLN A 49 2.75 -8.32 4.86
N TRP A 50 1.77 -8.96 4.22
CA TRP A 50 1.40 -10.34 4.45
C TRP A 50 1.26 -11.05 3.12
N SER A 51 1.60 -12.33 3.09
CA SER A 51 1.24 -13.23 2.00
C SER A 51 0.16 -14.20 2.49
N LYS A 52 -0.76 -14.56 1.59
CA LYS A 52 -1.76 -15.57 1.88
C LYS A 52 -1.23 -16.93 1.45
N GLU A 53 -1.21 -17.87 2.37
CA GLU A 53 -0.87 -19.25 2.07
C GLU A 53 -2.10 -19.95 1.49
N GLU A 54 -2.01 -20.44 0.25
CA GLU A 54 -3.16 -21.03 -0.44
C GLU A 54 -3.66 -22.32 0.22
N ALA A 55 -2.72 -23.15 0.70
CA ALA A 55 -3.05 -24.45 1.30
C ALA A 55 -3.86 -24.34 2.59
N THR A 56 -3.58 -23.33 3.41
CA THR A 56 -4.21 -23.13 4.73
C THR A 56 -5.22 -21.99 4.72
N ASN A 57 -5.25 -21.17 3.67
CA ASN A 57 -6.00 -19.92 3.56
C ASN A 57 -5.66 -18.90 4.67
N GLN A 58 -4.49 -19.04 5.30
CA GLN A 58 -4.03 -18.19 6.40
C GLN A 58 -3.11 -17.07 5.92
N TRP A 59 -3.09 -15.96 6.66
CA TRP A 59 -2.16 -14.87 6.43
C TRP A 59 -0.84 -15.09 7.17
N LYS A 60 0.27 -15.00 6.44
CA LYS A 60 1.62 -15.02 6.98
C LYS A 60 2.20 -13.62 6.94
N HIS A 61 2.54 -13.07 8.10
CA HIS A 61 3.21 -11.77 8.19
C HIS A 61 4.64 -11.88 7.65
N LEU A 62 5.00 -10.98 6.73
CA LEU A 62 6.35 -10.92 6.19
C LEU A 62 7.24 -10.21 7.21
N LYS A 63 8.42 -10.79 7.47
CA LYS A 63 9.37 -10.27 8.47
C LYS A 63 9.90 -8.88 8.13
N HIS A 64 9.94 -8.53 6.85
CA HIS A 64 10.48 -7.27 6.40
C HIS A 64 9.44 -6.16 6.53
N VAL A 65 9.52 -5.44 7.65
CA VAL A 65 8.73 -4.22 7.90
C VAL A 65 9.55 -3.02 7.46
N ARG A 66 8.94 -2.10 6.71
CA ARG A 66 9.62 -0.89 6.22
C ARG A 66 9.12 0.34 6.94
N ASP A 67 10.03 1.18 7.38
CA ASP A 67 9.72 2.45 8.03
C ASP A 67 9.36 3.51 6.98
N LEU A 68 8.18 4.14 7.08
CA LEU A 68 7.80 5.20 6.14
C LEU A 68 8.67 6.45 6.27
N GLU A 69 9.27 6.72 7.43
CA GLU A 69 10.18 7.86 7.61
C GLU A 69 11.41 7.74 6.73
N HIS A 70 11.85 6.50 6.46
CA HIS A 70 12.93 6.22 5.53
C HIS A 70 12.46 6.12 4.07
N LEU A 71 11.21 5.69 3.84
CA LEU A 71 10.67 5.51 2.49
C LEU A 71 10.17 6.79 1.84
N LEU A 72 9.78 7.80 2.61
CA LEU A 72 9.17 9.03 2.12
C LEU A 72 10.01 10.23 2.56
N PRO A 73 10.12 11.28 1.73
CA PRO A 73 10.81 12.49 2.14
C PRO A 73 10.16 13.03 3.42
N TYR A 74 11.01 13.36 4.39
CA TYR A 74 10.70 13.76 5.76
C TYR A 74 9.63 14.86 5.81
N THR A 75 8.38 14.45 5.76
CA THR A 75 7.19 15.31 5.91
C THR A 75 6.46 15.02 7.21
N VAL A 76 7.06 14.14 8.02
CA VAL A 76 6.48 13.61 9.25
C VAL A 76 6.53 14.62 10.42
N GLY A 77 7.20 15.76 10.25
CA GLY A 77 7.56 16.63 11.38
C GLY A 77 6.81 17.96 11.54
N VAL A 78 6.18 18.54 10.51
CA VAL A 78 5.84 19.98 10.61
C VAL A 78 4.55 20.31 11.38
N HIS A 79 3.70 19.33 11.68
CA HIS A 79 2.41 19.63 12.30
C HIS A 79 1.91 18.62 13.33
N LEU A 80 2.81 18.11 14.20
CA LEU A 80 2.39 17.31 15.36
C LEU A 80 1.39 18.05 16.28
N HIS A 81 1.34 19.39 16.19
CA HIS A 81 0.45 20.26 16.96
C HIS A 81 -0.81 20.74 16.25
N ASP A 82 -0.99 20.48 14.94
CA ASP A 82 -2.24 20.83 14.26
C ASP A 82 -3.14 19.58 14.14
N PRO A 83 -4.29 19.54 14.84
CA PRO A 83 -5.26 18.45 14.70
C PRO A 83 -5.74 18.26 13.26
N PHE A 84 -5.76 19.32 12.45
CA PHE A 84 -6.24 19.31 11.07
C PHE A 84 -5.18 18.89 10.04
N SER A 85 -3.89 19.05 10.36
CA SER A 85 -2.77 18.67 9.48
C SER A 85 -2.41 17.17 9.56
N ARG A 86 -3.13 16.39 10.36
CA ARG A 86 -2.97 14.93 10.54
C ARG A 86 -3.41 14.11 9.33
N MET A 87 -3.13 14.55 8.11
CA MET A 87 -3.33 13.71 6.94
C MET A 87 -2.30 12.58 6.99
N SER A 88 -2.68 11.49 7.64
CA SER A 88 -1.84 10.31 7.76
C SER A 88 -1.49 9.80 6.37
N ASN A 89 -0.25 9.31 6.25
CA ASN A 89 0.21 8.63 5.06
C ASN A 89 -0.78 7.50 4.77
N LEU A 90 -1.38 7.51 3.59
CA LEU A 90 -2.39 6.55 3.18
C LEU A 90 -1.86 5.75 2.01
N LEU A 91 -1.93 4.42 2.14
CA LEU A 91 -1.65 3.51 1.04
C LEU A 91 -2.85 3.52 0.10
N ILE A 92 -2.67 4.02 -1.13
CA ILE A 92 -3.78 4.30 -2.06
C ILE A 92 -3.71 3.52 -3.37
N GLY A 93 -2.59 2.88 -3.69
CA GLY A 93 -2.48 2.04 -4.88
C GLY A 93 -1.32 1.06 -4.78
N PHE A 94 -1.36 0.03 -5.62
CA PHE A 94 -0.30 -0.96 -5.77
C PHE A 94 -0.32 -1.55 -7.19
N ALA A 95 0.85 -1.73 -7.80
CA ALA A 95 1.04 -2.60 -8.97
C ALA A 95 2.49 -3.07 -9.06
N ASP A 96 2.68 -4.37 -9.30
CA ASP A 96 3.99 -5.01 -9.61
C ASP A 96 5.13 -4.58 -8.68
N GLY A 97 4.89 -4.65 -7.37
CA GLY A 97 5.87 -4.27 -6.35
C GLY A 97 6.03 -2.76 -6.15
N VAL A 98 5.28 -1.91 -6.85
CA VAL A 98 5.24 -0.46 -6.61
C VAL A 98 4.03 -0.12 -5.77
N ILE A 99 4.25 0.53 -4.62
CA ILE A 99 3.16 1.12 -3.83
C ILE A 99 2.99 2.60 -4.18
N VAL A 100 1.76 3.08 -4.03
CA VAL A 100 1.40 4.48 -4.16
C VAL A 100 0.92 4.98 -2.80
N VAL A 101 1.63 5.98 -2.26
CA VAL A 101 1.36 6.54 -0.93
C VAL A 101 0.97 8.00 -1.08
N ARG A 102 -0.20 8.34 -0.55
CA ARG A 102 -0.65 9.72 -0.38
C ARG A 102 -0.06 10.26 0.91
N THR A 103 0.54 11.43 0.82
CA THR A 103 1.09 12.20 1.94
C THR A 103 0.47 13.60 1.92
N HIS A 104 0.72 14.39 2.96
CA HIS A 104 0.38 15.82 2.97
C HIS A 104 0.96 16.57 1.76
N ASP A 105 2.16 16.21 1.33
CA ASP A 105 2.87 16.88 0.24
C ASP A 105 2.45 16.42 -1.15
N GLY A 106 1.56 15.43 -1.24
CA GLY A 106 1.09 14.85 -2.48
C GLY A 106 1.31 13.35 -2.54
N VAL A 107 1.33 12.81 -3.75
CA VAL A 107 1.39 11.37 -3.98
C VAL A 107 2.79 10.95 -4.41
N PHE A 108 3.29 9.90 -3.77
CA PHE A 108 4.58 9.30 -4.05
C PHE A 108 4.40 7.84 -4.49
N THR A 109 5.27 7.40 -5.38
CA THR A 109 5.46 5.98 -5.72
C THR A 109 6.73 5.48 -5.08
N VAL A 110 6.68 4.28 -4.50
CA VAL A 110 7.83 3.61 -3.89
C VAL A 110 7.96 2.22 -4.50
N GLU A 111 9.10 1.94 -5.12
CA GLU A 111 9.46 0.60 -5.59
C GLU A 111 9.88 -0.26 -4.39
N LEU A 112 9.08 -1.26 -4.04
CA LEU A 112 9.42 -2.21 -2.98
C LEU A 112 10.59 -3.10 -3.44
N GLY A 113 11.50 -3.42 -2.54
CA GLY A 113 12.72 -4.19 -2.86
C GLY A 113 13.85 -3.35 -3.49
N SER A 114 13.53 -2.16 -3.99
CA SER A 114 14.50 -1.23 -4.57
C SER A 114 15.15 -0.35 -3.50
N SER A 115 16.40 0.08 -3.75
CA SER A 115 17.07 1.12 -2.97
C SER A 115 16.84 2.52 -3.57
N ARG A 116 16.05 2.62 -4.64
CA ARG A 116 15.75 3.90 -5.28
C ARG A 116 14.91 4.77 -4.35
N PRO A 117 15.14 6.10 -4.37
CA PRO A 117 14.33 7.01 -3.59
C PRO A 117 12.87 7.04 -4.09
N PRO A 118 11.93 7.41 -3.21
CA PRO A 118 10.53 7.62 -3.60
C PRO A 118 10.42 8.69 -4.69
N LYS A 119 9.53 8.47 -5.65
CA LYS A 119 9.25 9.44 -6.71
C LYS A 119 7.92 10.14 -6.46
N LYS A 120 7.93 11.47 -6.42
CA LYS A 120 6.69 12.26 -6.36
C LYS A 120 6.01 12.23 -7.73
N VAL A 121 4.76 11.78 -7.77
CA VAL A 121 3.97 11.68 -9.02
C VAL A 121 2.82 12.69 -9.08
N SER A 122 2.43 13.26 -7.95
CA SER A 122 1.43 14.32 -7.90
C SER A 122 1.70 15.26 -6.72
N ARG A 123 1.37 16.54 -6.89
CA ARG A 123 1.33 17.53 -5.80
C ARG A 123 -0.04 17.57 -5.10
N ARG A 124 -1.06 16.88 -5.65
CA ARG A 124 -2.41 16.86 -5.07
C ARG A 124 -2.44 15.86 -3.91
N SER A 125 -2.68 16.34 -2.69
CA SER A 125 -2.79 15.51 -1.49
C SER A 125 -4.18 14.93 -1.27
N ALA A 126 -5.22 15.44 -1.93
CA ALA A 126 -6.60 14.95 -1.79
C ALA A 126 -6.90 13.64 -2.55
N ILE A 127 -5.91 13.00 -3.18
CA ILE A 127 -6.10 11.75 -3.93
C ILE A 127 -6.20 10.59 -2.94
N VAL A 128 -7.34 9.90 -2.91
CA VAL A 128 -7.61 8.79 -1.96
C VAL A 128 -7.47 7.39 -2.56
N ALA A 129 -7.34 7.29 -3.88
CA ALA A 129 -7.14 6.04 -4.59
C ALA A 129 -6.26 6.28 -5.82
N ALA A 130 -5.39 5.32 -6.14
CA ALA A 130 -4.57 5.31 -7.33
C ALA A 130 -4.62 3.90 -7.94
N PHE A 131 -4.83 3.84 -9.26
CA PHE A 131 -4.81 2.61 -10.03
C PHE A 131 -3.59 2.65 -10.94
N PRO A 132 -2.39 2.29 -10.44
CA PRO A 132 -1.20 2.26 -11.26
C PRO A 132 -1.32 1.17 -12.33
N TYR A 133 -1.07 1.52 -13.58
CA TYR A 133 -0.97 0.59 -14.71
C TYR A 133 0.45 0.68 -15.28
N LEU A 134 1.15 -0.44 -15.37
CA LEU A 134 2.55 -0.47 -15.84
C LEU A 134 2.68 -0.81 -17.32
N SER A 135 1.70 -1.50 -17.89
CA SER A 135 1.66 -1.78 -19.32
C SER A 135 0.23 -1.67 -19.83
N PHE A 136 0.11 -1.15 -21.05
CA PHE A 136 -1.09 -1.30 -21.87
C PHE A 136 -0.67 -2.09 -23.12
N CYS A 137 -1.42 -3.14 -23.43
CA CYS A 137 -1.38 -3.70 -24.78
C CYS A 137 -2.28 -2.81 -25.63
N THR A 138 -1.71 -1.90 -26.42
CA THR A 138 -2.49 -1.30 -27.51
C THR A 138 -2.75 -2.44 -28.50
N PRO A 139 -4.02 -2.81 -28.79
CA PRO A 139 -4.28 -3.78 -29.85
C PRO A 139 -3.63 -3.25 -31.13
N GLY A 140 -2.65 -3.98 -31.65
CA GLY A 140 -2.04 -3.64 -32.93
C GLY A 140 -3.15 -3.69 -33.97
N THR A 141 -3.37 -2.58 -34.68
CA THR A 141 -4.11 -2.65 -35.95
C THR A 141 -3.26 -3.50 -36.88
N SER A 142 -3.57 -4.79 -36.97
CA SER A 142 -3.15 -5.60 -38.11
C SER A 142 -3.86 -5.01 -39.34
N SER A 143 -3.17 -4.12 -40.04
CA SER A 143 -3.47 -3.72 -41.41
C SER A 143 -3.08 -4.83 -42.36
#